data_AF-A0A366WI04-F1
#
_entry.id   AF-A0A366WI04-F1
#
_cell.length_a   1.000
_cell.length_b   1.000
_cell.length_c   1.000
_cell.angle_alpha   90.00
_cell.angle_beta   90.00
_cell.angle_gamma   90.00
#
_symmetry.space_group_name_H-M   'P 1'
#
loop_
_entity.id
_entity.type
_entity.pdbx_description
1 polymer ?
#
loop_
_entity_poly.entity_id
_entity_poly.type
_entity_poly.pdbx_seq_one_letter_code
_entity_poly.pdbx_strand_id
1 'polypeptide(L)'
;MLTRRHFIISTAALFSAPLPTSAWAGPTSNQSKWSAWDAQVTPAGYDPATSNPWGLHRRFLPQRVEANAGLTPGDIHVDAVARYLYHVRGDGTAMRYGVAIARGNLYEPGTYTIRRKAKWPTWTPTAAMIERDPGAYAKHADGMNGGPTNPLGSRALYLFDGNRDTYLRIHGSPNPQSIGGRASSGCVRMVMPHINGLYDYVSTGATAYLYAPEGSSTA
;
A
#
# COMPACT_ATOMS: atom_id res chain seq x y z
N MET A 1 38.48 -51.36 64.84
CA MET A 1 37.89 -50.01 64.74
C MET A 1 38.12 -49.47 63.34
N LEU A 2 37.12 -49.50 62.46
CA LEU A 2 37.10 -48.83 61.14
C LEU A 2 35.61 -48.65 60.77
N THR A 3 35.18 -47.42 60.56
CA THR A 3 33.78 -47.01 60.50
C THR A 3 33.24 -47.04 59.07
N ARG A 4 32.10 -47.71 58.86
CA ARG A 4 31.32 -47.66 57.60
C ARG A 4 30.68 -46.28 57.44
N ARG A 5 31.19 -45.44 56.53
CA ARG A 5 30.50 -44.22 56.10
C ARG A 5 29.80 -44.47 54.77
N HIS A 6 28.52 -44.13 54.77
CA HIS A 6 27.55 -44.33 53.72
C HIS A 6 27.78 -43.36 52.55
N PHE A 7 27.50 -43.87 51.35
CA PHE A 7 27.48 -43.17 50.08
C PHE A 7 26.05 -42.66 49.84
N ILE A 8 25.84 -41.34 49.74
CA ILE A 8 24.68 -40.76 49.03
C ILE A 8 25.15 -39.45 48.40
N ILE A 9 25.49 -39.48 47.11
CA ILE A 9 25.65 -38.29 46.28
C ILE A 9 24.27 -38.01 45.67
N SER A 10 23.61 -36.96 46.14
CA SER A 10 22.35 -36.48 45.56
C SER A 10 22.67 -35.48 44.46
N THR A 11 22.62 -35.92 43.20
CA THR A 11 22.79 -35.03 42.05
C THR A 11 21.45 -34.33 41.78
N ALA A 12 21.32 -33.09 42.26
CA ALA A 12 20.17 -32.25 41.91
C ALA A 12 20.34 -31.72 40.48
N ALA A 13 19.63 -32.30 39.52
CA ALA A 13 19.52 -31.77 38.17
C ALA A 13 18.62 -30.51 38.19
N LEU A 14 19.22 -29.33 38.13
CA LEU A 14 18.50 -28.08 37.92
C LEU A 14 18.07 -28.00 36.46
N PHE A 15 16.81 -28.34 36.19
CA PHE A 15 16.16 -28.03 34.92
C PHE A 15 15.81 -26.53 34.90
N SER A 16 16.69 -25.71 34.33
CA SER A 16 16.35 -24.33 33.97
C SER A 16 15.32 -24.37 32.84
N ALA A 17 14.06 -24.13 33.16
CA ALA A 17 13.04 -23.89 32.14
C ALA A 17 13.46 -22.65 31.33
N PRO A 18 13.51 -22.71 29.98
CA PRO A 18 13.78 -21.54 29.18
C PRO A 18 12.67 -20.52 29.43
N LEU A 19 13.05 -19.30 29.82
CA LEU A 19 12.11 -18.18 29.90
C LEU A 19 11.50 -17.99 28.50
N PRO A 20 10.17 -17.98 28.36
CA PRO A 20 9.55 -17.70 27.07
C PRO A 20 9.95 -16.28 26.67
N THR A 21 10.82 -16.16 25.68
CA THR A 21 11.06 -14.89 25.02
C THR A 21 9.74 -14.52 24.35
N SER A 22 9.08 -13.48 24.85
CA SER A 22 7.98 -12.87 24.11
C SER A 22 8.56 -12.35 22.81
N ALA A 23 8.48 -13.15 21.75
CA ALA A 23 8.76 -12.69 20.42
C ALA A 23 7.76 -11.57 20.14
N TRP A 24 8.27 -10.34 20.01
CA TRP A 24 7.48 -9.22 19.54
C TRP A 24 6.93 -9.61 18.17
N ALA A 25 5.63 -9.91 18.10
CA ALA A 25 5.01 -10.29 16.85
C ALA A 25 5.08 -9.09 15.90
N GLY A 26 5.70 -9.29 14.73
CA GLY A 26 5.77 -8.25 13.70
C GLY A 26 4.38 -7.80 13.24
N PRO A 27 4.29 -6.70 12.46
CA PRO A 27 3.01 -6.17 12.02
C PRO A 27 2.25 -7.22 11.19
N THR A 28 0.94 -7.32 11.42
CA THR A 28 0.06 -8.29 10.78
C THR A 28 -1.14 -7.64 10.10
N SER A 29 -1.79 -8.39 9.21
CA SER A 29 -3.11 -8.05 8.67
C SER A 29 -4.10 -9.14 9.03
N ASN A 30 -5.07 -8.81 9.88
CA ASN A 30 -6.05 -9.78 10.34
C ASN A 30 -7.16 -9.97 9.30
N GLN A 31 -7.10 -11.09 8.57
CA GLN A 31 -8.05 -11.43 7.51
C GLN A 31 -9.51 -11.49 7.98
N SER A 32 -9.75 -11.95 9.22
CA SER A 32 -11.12 -11.99 9.77
C SER A 32 -11.78 -10.61 9.87
N LYS A 33 -10.98 -9.53 9.86
CA LYS A 33 -11.48 -8.15 9.91
C LYS A 33 -11.67 -7.50 8.54
N TRP A 34 -11.19 -8.12 7.45
CA TRP A 34 -11.16 -7.49 6.13
C TRP A 34 -12.53 -7.07 5.63
N SER A 35 -13.54 -7.93 5.79
CA SER A 35 -14.92 -7.59 5.39
C SER A 35 -15.48 -6.41 6.19
N ALA A 36 -15.27 -6.39 7.50
CA ALA A 36 -15.72 -5.29 8.36
C ALA A 36 -15.01 -3.98 8.00
N TRP A 37 -13.70 -4.02 7.73
CA TRP A 37 -12.96 -2.83 7.32
C TRP A 37 -13.33 -2.35 5.92
N ASP A 38 -13.59 -3.25 4.98
CA ASP A 38 -14.07 -2.89 3.63
C ASP A 38 -15.44 -2.18 3.73
N ALA A 39 -16.35 -2.68 4.57
CA ALA A 39 -17.63 -2.04 4.85
C ALA A 39 -17.49 -0.69 5.57
N GLN A 40 -16.50 -0.53 6.44
CA GLN A 40 -16.23 0.73 7.13
C GLN A 40 -15.78 1.85 6.18
N VAL A 41 -14.95 1.52 5.18
CA VAL A 41 -14.39 2.53 4.26
C VAL A 41 -15.21 2.72 2.99
N THR A 42 -16.17 1.84 2.72
CA THR A 42 -17.04 1.88 1.55
C THR A 42 -18.44 2.33 1.95
N PRO A 43 -18.90 3.52 1.49
CA PRO A 43 -20.25 4.00 1.81
C PRO A 43 -21.33 3.00 1.38
N ALA A 44 -22.43 2.95 2.15
CA ALA A 44 -23.60 2.19 1.74
C ALA A 44 -24.15 2.74 0.41
N GLY A 45 -24.48 1.84 -0.53
CA GLY A 45 -24.94 2.22 -1.87
C GLY A 45 -23.87 2.90 -2.74
N TYR A 46 -22.58 2.69 -2.43
CA TYR A 46 -21.48 3.28 -3.17
C TYR A 46 -21.55 3.00 -4.69
N ASP A 47 -21.62 4.07 -5.45
CA ASP A 47 -21.47 4.12 -6.90
C ASP A 47 -20.19 4.90 -7.23
N PRO A 48 -19.20 4.28 -7.92
CA PRO A 48 -17.95 4.93 -8.25
C PRO A 48 -18.09 6.23 -9.05
N ALA A 49 -19.15 6.41 -9.86
CA ALA A 49 -19.31 7.61 -10.69
C ALA A 49 -19.95 8.79 -9.95
N THR A 50 -20.67 8.55 -8.84
CA THR A 50 -21.56 9.54 -8.24
C THR A 50 -21.37 9.72 -6.73
N SER A 51 -20.96 8.68 -6.00
CA SER A 51 -20.76 8.73 -4.55
C SER A 51 -19.56 9.59 -4.18
N ASN A 52 -19.78 10.63 -3.38
CA ASN A 52 -18.72 11.56 -3.00
C ASN A 52 -18.86 12.11 -1.56
N PRO A 53 -18.88 11.25 -0.53
CA PRO A 53 -18.93 11.71 0.86
C PRO A 53 -17.66 12.43 1.30
N TRP A 54 -16.58 12.39 0.50
CA TRP A 54 -15.30 13.03 0.79
C TRP A 54 -15.19 14.47 0.29
N GLY A 55 -16.21 14.98 -0.41
CA GLY A 55 -16.23 16.34 -0.94
C GLY A 55 -15.18 16.61 -2.03
N LEU A 56 -14.80 15.58 -2.80
CA LEU A 56 -13.85 15.75 -3.90
C LEU A 56 -14.45 16.58 -5.03
N HIS A 57 -13.61 17.32 -5.76
CA HIS A 57 -14.06 17.90 -7.01
C HIS A 57 -14.49 16.78 -7.98
N ARG A 58 -15.66 16.91 -8.63
CA ARG A 58 -16.28 15.86 -9.47
C ARG A 58 -15.33 15.25 -10.50
N ARG A 59 -14.41 16.05 -11.06
CA ARG A 59 -13.38 15.60 -12.01
C ARG A 59 -12.49 14.46 -11.50
N PHE A 60 -12.39 14.26 -10.18
CA PHE A 60 -11.57 13.23 -9.55
C PHE A 60 -12.36 11.96 -9.15
N LEU A 61 -13.68 11.96 -9.37
CA LEU A 61 -14.47 10.75 -9.24
C LEU A 61 -14.15 9.78 -10.38
N PRO A 62 -14.24 8.46 -10.13
CA PRO A 62 -14.09 7.44 -11.15
C PRO A 62 -14.99 7.71 -12.36
N GLN A 63 -14.43 7.58 -13.55
CA GLN A 63 -15.18 7.78 -14.79
C GLN A 63 -14.67 6.81 -15.84
N ARG A 64 -15.58 6.16 -16.55
CA ARG A 64 -15.25 5.45 -17.79
C ARG A 64 -15.00 6.46 -18.90
N VAL A 65 -13.88 6.30 -19.60
CA VAL A 65 -13.48 7.15 -20.71
C VAL A 65 -13.04 6.27 -21.89
N GLU A 66 -13.05 6.80 -23.10
CA GLU A 66 -12.44 6.13 -24.25
C GLU A 66 -10.92 5.98 -24.01
N ALA A 67 -10.38 4.81 -24.35
CA ALA A 67 -8.94 4.59 -24.32
C ALA A 67 -8.31 4.98 -25.65
N ASN A 68 -7.10 5.52 -25.61
CA ASN A 68 -6.33 5.76 -26.81
C ASN A 68 -5.99 4.43 -27.49
N ALA A 69 -5.90 4.45 -28.83
CA ALA A 69 -5.47 3.29 -29.60
C ALA A 69 -4.05 2.84 -29.20
N GLY A 70 -3.81 1.53 -29.24
CA GLY A 70 -2.51 0.94 -28.96
C GLY A 70 -2.16 0.75 -27.48
N LEU A 71 -3.05 1.12 -26.54
CA LEU A 71 -2.88 0.80 -25.13
C LEU A 71 -3.23 -0.67 -24.83
N THR A 72 -2.46 -1.30 -23.94
CA THR A 72 -2.63 -2.71 -23.57
C THR A 72 -3.72 -2.88 -22.51
N PRO A 73 -4.77 -3.68 -22.74
CA PRO A 73 -5.77 -4.00 -21.71
C PRO A 73 -5.13 -4.62 -20.46
N GLY A 74 -5.55 -4.15 -19.28
CA GLY A 74 -5.03 -4.55 -17.97
C GLY A 74 -3.90 -3.68 -17.44
N ASP A 75 -3.24 -2.89 -18.31
CA ASP A 75 -2.19 -1.97 -17.88
C ASP A 75 -2.76 -0.73 -17.20
N ILE A 76 -1.91 -0.12 -16.37
CA ILE A 76 -2.19 1.11 -15.65
C ILE A 76 -1.32 2.23 -16.20
N HIS A 77 -1.94 3.38 -16.42
CA HIS A 77 -1.29 4.60 -16.86
C HIS A 77 -1.56 5.71 -15.85
N VAL A 78 -0.52 6.32 -15.29
CA VAL A 78 -0.62 7.40 -14.32
C VAL A 78 -0.12 8.69 -14.95
N ASP A 79 -1.04 9.62 -15.13
CA ASP A 79 -0.76 10.99 -15.54
C ASP A 79 -0.54 11.85 -14.30
N ALA A 80 0.72 12.19 -14.04
CA ALA A 80 1.12 13.01 -12.91
C ALA A 80 0.65 14.47 -13.02
N VAL A 81 0.46 14.99 -14.24
CA VAL A 81 0.06 16.37 -14.51
C VAL A 81 -1.42 16.52 -14.20
N ALA A 82 -2.25 15.72 -14.88
CA ALA A 82 -3.69 15.73 -14.71
C ALA A 82 -4.12 15.10 -13.37
N ARG A 83 -3.23 14.34 -12.72
CA ARG A 83 -3.46 13.61 -11.45
C ARG A 83 -4.55 12.57 -11.61
N TYR A 84 -4.40 11.77 -12.66
CA TYR A 84 -5.27 10.68 -13.01
C TYR A 84 -4.51 9.36 -13.11
N LEU A 85 -5.19 8.30 -12.73
CA LEU A 85 -4.82 6.92 -13.04
C LEU A 85 -5.85 6.36 -13.99
N TYR A 86 -5.41 5.72 -15.06
CA TYR A 86 -6.23 5.03 -16.04
C TYR A 86 -5.91 3.54 -15.99
N HIS A 87 -6.94 2.71 -15.86
CA HIS A 87 -6.83 1.26 -16.03
C HIS A 87 -7.49 0.88 -17.36
N VAL A 88 -6.69 0.39 -18.29
CA VAL A 88 -7.13 0.08 -19.66
C VAL A 88 -7.96 -1.19 -19.65
N ARG A 89 -9.09 -1.19 -20.36
CA ARG A 89 -10.01 -2.31 -20.46
C ARG A 89 -10.01 -2.88 -21.88
N GLY A 90 -10.45 -4.13 -22.02
CA GLY A 90 -10.52 -4.82 -23.31
C GLY A 90 -11.65 -4.34 -24.23
N ASP A 91 -12.54 -3.47 -23.76
CA ASP A 91 -13.69 -2.94 -24.49
C ASP A 91 -13.39 -1.60 -25.21
N GLY A 92 -12.11 -1.25 -25.39
CA GLY A 92 -11.69 0.03 -25.98
C GLY A 92 -11.80 1.22 -25.02
N THR A 93 -12.15 0.98 -23.75
CA THR A 93 -12.29 2.03 -22.73
C THR A 93 -11.20 1.94 -21.66
N ALA A 94 -11.11 2.95 -20.81
CA ALA A 94 -10.36 2.91 -19.57
C ALA A 94 -11.23 3.38 -18.40
N MET A 95 -11.00 2.82 -17.21
CA MET A 95 -11.48 3.45 -15.98
C MET A 95 -10.46 4.47 -15.53
N ARG A 96 -10.85 5.76 -15.52
CA ARG A 96 -10.07 6.87 -14.98
C ARG A 96 -10.44 7.08 -13.51
N TYR A 97 -9.44 7.34 -12.67
CA TYR A 97 -9.56 7.63 -11.26
C TYR A 97 -8.78 8.89 -10.92
N GLY A 98 -9.30 9.75 -10.03
CA GLY A 98 -8.49 10.79 -9.40
C GLY A 98 -7.48 10.20 -8.42
N VAL A 99 -6.25 10.72 -8.46
CA VAL A 99 -5.16 10.29 -7.57
C VAL A 99 -4.47 11.47 -6.90
N ALA A 100 -3.74 11.21 -5.81
CA ALA A 100 -2.68 12.11 -5.34
C ALA A 100 -1.32 11.52 -5.72
N ILE A 101 -0.40 12.39 -6.11
CA ILE A 101 0.96 12.02 -6.47
C ILE A 101 1.97 12.52 -5.43
N ALA A 102 3.23 12.15 -5.63
CA ALA A 102 4.31 12.57 -4.75
C ALA A 102 4.59 14.07 -4.85
N ARG A 103 5.07 14.63 -3.74
CA ARG A 103 5.47 16.04 -3.64
C ARG A 103 6.87 16.26 -4.23
N GLY A 104 7.08 17.43 -4.83
CA GLY A 104 8.37 17.85 -5.34
C GLY A 104 9.07 16.81 -6.21
N ASN A 105 10.32 16.52 -5.87
CA ASN A 105 11.24 15.57 -6.50
C ASN A 105 11.09 14.11 -6.02
N LEU A 106 10.08 13.79 -5.20
CA LEU A 106 9.86 12.41 -4.72
C LEU A 106 9.08 11.55 -5.72
N TYR A 107 8.55 12.14 -6.80
CA TYR A 107 7.88 11.38 -7.83
C TYR A 107 8.91 10.77 -8.77
N GLU A 108 8.84 9.46 -8.97
CA GLU A 108 9.73 8.71 -9.85
C GLU A 108 8.93 8.24 -11.08
N PRO A 109 9.07 8.91 -12.23
CA PRO A 109 8.47 8.44 -13.48
C PRO A 109 9.17 7.17 -13.94
N GLY A 110 8.43 6.28 -14.59
CA GLY A 110 8.99 5.03 -15.09
C GLY A 110 7.97 4.03 -15.56
N THR A 111 8.47 2.87 -15.96
CA THR A 111 7.67 1.70 -16.31
C THR A 111 7.95 0.61 -15.30
N TYR A 112 6.90 0.09 -14.67
CA TYR A 112 7.01 -0.88 -13.58
C TYR A 112 6.11 -2.08 -13.81
N THR A 113 6.46 -3.22 -13.23
CA THR A 113 5.60 -4.40 -13.22
C THR A 113 4.89 -4.54 -11.88
N ILE A 114 3.58 -4.82 -11.90
CA ILE A 114 2.82 -5.11 -10.69
C ILE A 114 3.04 -6.58 -10.31
N ARG A 115 3.96 -6.86 -9.38
CA ARG A 115 4.28 -8.25 -9.02
C ARG A 115 3.60 -8.75 -7.76
N ARG A 116 3.14 -7.82 -6.91
CA ARG A 116 2.44 -8.15 -5.68
C ARG A 116 1.25 -7.24 -5.51
N LYS A 117 0.20 -7.81 -4.95
CA LYS A 117 -1.02 -7.13 -4.56
C LYS A 117 -1.33 -7.51 -3.11
N ALA A 118 -1.86 -6.59 -2.32
CA ALA A 118 -2.27 -6.89 -0.94
C ALA A 118 -3.59 -6.22 -0.58
N LYS A 119 -4.43 -6.95 0.16
CA LYS A 119 -5.58 -6.39 0.89
C LYS A 119 -5.11 -6.04 2.30
N TRP A 120 -5.54 -4.87 2.79
CA TRP A 120 -5.19 -4.32 4.11
C TRP A 120 -3.72 -4.53 4.47
N PRO A 121 -2.78 -4.04 3.64
CA PRO A 121 -1.35 -4.26 3.84
C PRO A 121 -0.87 -3.71 5.19
N THR A 122 0.16 -4.35 5.74
CA THR A 122 1.00 -3.73 6.75
C THR A 122 1.84 -2.64 6.10
N TRP A 123 2.29 -1.68 6.91
CA TRP A 123 3.13 -0.57 6.43
C TRP A 123 4.28 -0.33 7.37
N THR A 124 5.47 -0.15 6.80
CA THR A 124 6.67 0.28 7.52
C THR A 124 7.24 1.47 6.76
N PRO A 125 7.50 2.61 7.43
CA PRO A 125 8.17 3.75 6.80
C PRO A 125 9.59 3.34 6.37
N THR A 126 10.07 3.90 5.25
CA THR A 126 11.45 3.69 4.83
C THR A 126 12.41 4.47 5.72
N ALA A 127 13.69 4.09 5.76
CA ALA A 127 14.72 4.84 6.48
C ALA A 127 14.76 6.32 6.05
N ALA A 128 14.66 6.59 4.74
CA ALA A 128 14.60 7.95 4.21
C ALA A 128 13.34 8.73 4.62
N MET A 129 12.22 8.05 4.90
CA MET A 129 11.04 8.70 5.50
C MET A 129 11.31 9.09 6.94
N ILE A 130 11.87 8.17 7.75
CA ILE A 130 12.21 8.42 9.15
C ILE A 130 13.23 9.55 9.28
N GLU A 131 14.28 9.55 8.46
CA GLU A 131 15.30 10.61 8.46
C GLU A 131 14.70 11.98 8.13
N ARG A 132 13.80 12.04 7.14
CA ARG A 132 13.18 13.30 6.71
C ARG A 132 12.20 13.89 7.73
N ASP A 133 11.48 13.05 8.47
CA ASP A 133 10.50 13.50 9.47
C ASP A 133 10.38 12.45 10.61
N PRO A 134 11.36 12.45 11.54
CA PRO A 134 11.41 11.43 12.59
C PRO A 134 10.22 11.54 13.55
N GLY A 135 9.70 12.74 13.81
CA GLY A 135 8.54 12.96 14.67
C GLY A 135 7.28 12.27 14.14
N ALA A 136 7.09 12.25 12.82
CA ALA A 136 5.96 11.55 12.21
C ALA A 136 6.17 10.04 12.09
N TYR A 137 7.38 9.58 11.75
CA TYR A 137 7.61 8.21 11.28
C TYR A 137 8.35 7.28 12.25
N ALA A 138 9.21 7.79 13.14
CA ALA A 138 10.06 6.94 13.99
C ALA A 138 9.24 6.00 14.90
N LYS A 139 8.08 6.47 15.39
CA LYS A 139 7.11 5.65 16.17
C LYS A 139 6.54 4.44 15.42
N HIS A 140 6.75 4.37 14.11
CA HIS A 140 6.28 3.29 13.25
C HIS A 140 7.45 2.50 12.63
N ALA A 141 8.68 2.63 13.15
CA ALA A 141 9.85 1.92 12.63
C ALA A 141 9.69 0.39 12.64
N ASP A 142 8.98 -0.16 13.63
CA ASP A 142 8.63 -1.59 13.73
C ASP A 142 7.40 -1.97 12.87
N GLY A 143 6.88 -1.02 12.11
CA GLY A 143 5.74 -1.16 11.24
C GLY A 143 4.39 -0.93 11.93
N MET A 144 3.35 -0.97 11.10
CA MET A 144 1.97 -0.74 11.45
C MET A 144 1.12 -1.87 10.87
N ASN A 145 0.23 -2.40 11.71
CA ASN A 145 -0.76 -3.40 11.31
C ASN A 145 -1.65 -2.88 10.17
N GLY A 146 -2.20 -3.81 9.39
CA GLY A 146 -3.23 -3.50 8.42
C GLY A 146 -4.50 -2.96 9.10
N GLY A 147 -5.18 -2.03 8.46
CA GLY A 147 -6.46 -1.51 8.93
C GLY A 147 -6.82 -0.12 8.38
N PRO A 148 -7.99 0.42 8.72
CA PRO A 148 -8.55 1.67 8.16
C PRO A 148 -7.67 2.91 8.32
N THR A 149 -6.81 2.94 9.35
CA THR A 149 -5.91 4.08 9.63
C THR A 149 -4.51 3.89 9.05
N ASN A 150 -4.22 2.73 8.44
CA ASN A 150 -2.91 2.44 7.86
C ASN A 150 -2.64 3.38 6.67
N PRO A 151 -1.43 3.98 6.54
CA PRO A 151 -1.10 4.88 5.43
C PRO A 151 -1.20 4.28 4.03
N LEU A 152 -1.08 2.95 3.89
CA LEU A 152 -1.30 2.23 2.63
C LEU A 152 -2.78 1.91 2.35
N GLY A 153 -3.66 2.13 3.33
CA GLY A 153 -5.09 1.97 3.22
C GLY A 153 -5.57 0.54 2.95
N SER A 154 -6.68 0.43 2.22
CA SER A 154 -7.40 -0.83 2.03
C SER A 154 -6.72 -1.79 1.05
N ARG A 155 -5.99 -1.28 0.07
CA ARG A 155 -5.34 -2.06 -0.99
C ARG A 155 -4.02 -1.43 -1.39
N ALA A 156 -3.08 -2.25 -1.82
CA ALA A 156 -1.84 -1.81 -2.46
C ALA A 156 -1.44 -2.71 -3.63
N LEU A 157 -1.01 -2.08 -4.71
CA LEU A 157 -0.34 -2.66 -5.87
C LEU A 157 1.14 -2.28 -5.77
N TYR A 158 2.00 -3.29 -5.79
CA TYR A 158 3.43 -3.13 -5.54
C TYR A 158 4.17 -3.05 -6.86
N LEU A 159 4.87 -1.94 -7.08
CA LEU A 159 5.58 -1.66 -8.31
C LEU A 159 7.01 -2.21 -8.21
N PHE A 160 7.40 -2.99 -9.21
CA PHE A 160 8.71 -3.59 -9.28
C PHE A 160 9.44 -3.13 -10.54
N ASP A 161 10.75 -3.04 -10.42
CA ASP A 161 11.69 -2.90 -11.53
C ASP A 161 12.47 -4.22 -11.63
N GLY A 162 12.14 -5.01 -12.64
CA GLY A 162 12.56 -6.41 -12.71
C GLY A 162 12.11 -7.22 -11.48
N ASN A 163 13.09 -7.70 -10.69
CA ASN A 163 12.85 -8.42 -9.43
C ASN A 163 12.93 -7.52 -8.18
N ARG A 164 13.29 -6.24 -8.33
CA ARG A 164 13.49 -5.31 -7.21
C ARG A 164 12.18 -4.60 -6.85
N ASP A 165 11.79 -4.68 -5.58
CA ASP A 165 10.71 -3.83 -5.04
C ASP A 165 11.21 -2.38 -4.99
N THR A 166 10.52 -1.47 -5.67
CA THR A 166 10.93 -0.05 -5.73
C THR A 166 10.47 0.74 -4.52
N TYR A 167 9.70 0.13 -3.61
CA TYR A 167 8.95 0.80 -2.55
C TYR A 167 7.86 1.77 -3.04
N LEU A 168 7.69 1.94 -4.36
CA LEU A 168 6.58 2.66 -4.96
C LEU A 168 5.36 1.77 -5.03
N ARG A 169 4.20 2.38 -4.72
CA ARG A 169 2.92 1.68 -4.65
C ARG A 169 1.83 2.52 -5.28
N ILE A 170 0.85 1.86 -5.87
CA ILE A 170 -0.49 2.43 -6.07
C ILE A 170 -1.34 1.89 -4.92
N HIS A 171 -1.82 2.77 -4.04
CA HIS A 171 -2.45 2.33 -2.79
C HIS A 171 -3.60 3.23 -2.33
N GLY A 172 -4.43 2.72 -1.42
CA GLY A 172 -5.49 3.50 -0.79
C GLY A 172 -4.96 4.49 0.24
N SER A 173 -5.74 5.51 0.60
CA SER A 173 -5.33 6.48 1.63
C SER A 173 -6.44 6.72 2.64
N PRO A 174 -6.11 6.82 3.95
CA PRO A 174 -7.05 7.29 4.97
C PRO A 174 -7.35 8.80 4.87
N ASN A 175 -6.62 9.53 4.03
CA ASN A 175 -6.83 10.95 3.80
C ASN A 175 -7.34 11.20 2.36
N PRO A 176 -8.64 11.01 2.09
CA PRO A 176 -9.20 11.17 0.75
C PRO A 176 -9.13 12.63 0.27
N GLN A 177 -9.11 13.64 1.15
CA GLN A 177 -8.98 15.04 0.74
C GLN A 177 -7.62 15.35 0.08
N SER A 178 -6.62 14.46 0.20
CA SER A 178 -5.34 14.61 -0.51
C SER A 178 -5.44 14.40 -2.02
N ILE A 179 -6.51 13.76 -2.51
CA ILE A 179 -6.69 13.41 -3.92
C ILE A 179 -6.81 14.67 -4.78
N GLY A 180 -6.08 14.67 -5.90
CA GLY A 180 -5.91 15.86 -6.73
C GLY A 180 -4.81 16.80 -6.24
N GLY A 181 -4.05 16.44 -5.20
CA GLY A 181 -2.89 17.18 -4.70
C GLY A 181 -1.55 16.46 -4.93
N ARG A 182 -0.48 17.10 -4.44
CA ARG A 182 0.88 16.55 -4.35
C ARG A 182 1.24 16.36 -2.88
N ALA A 183 1.07 15.16 -2.35
CA ALA A 183 1.11 14.93 -0.89
C ALA A 183 1.85 13.66 -0.47
N SER A 184 2.26 12.81 -1.42
CA SER A 184 2.88 11.53 -1.09
C SER A 184 4.41 11.60 -1.01
N SER A 185 5.00 10.59 -0.36
CA SER A 185 6.45 10.38 -0.28
C SER A 185 7.00 9.57 -1.45
N GLY A 186 6.26 9.43 -2.56
CA GLY A 186 6.68 8.72 -3.77
C GLY A 186 5.55 7.93 -4.46
N CYS A 187 4.61 7.42 -3.67
CA CYS A 187 3.53 6.55 -4.15
C CYS A 187 2.36 7.29 -4.82
N VAL A 188 1.50 6.55 -5.52
CA VAL A 188 0.22 7.01 -6.05
C VAL A 188 -0.88 6.65 -5.05
N ARG A 189 -1.59 7.67 -4.52
CA ARG A 189 -2.65 7.49 -3.52
C ARG A 189 -4.03 7.59 -4.17
N MET A 190 -4.94 6.74 -3.71
CA MET A 190 -6.32 6.67 -4.15
C MET A 190 -7.28 6.71 -2.96
N VAL A 191 -8.52 7.13 -3.20
CA VAL A 191 -9.63 6.89 -2.27
C VAL A 191 -9.82 5.38 -2.09
N MET A 192 -10.02 4.92 -0.85
CA MET A 192 -10.06 3.48 -0.55
C MET A 192 -11.13 2.71 -1.36
N PRO A 193 -12.39 3.15 -1.45
CA PRO A 193 -13.37 2.54 -2.36
C PRO A 193 -12.95 2.50 -3.84
N HIS A 194 -12.25 3.52 -4.32
CA HIS A 194 -11.82 3.57 -5.72
C HIS A 194 -10.78 2.49 -6.00
N ILE A 195 -9.78 2.35 -5.12
CA ILE A 195 -8.77 1.30 -5.27
C ILE A 195 -9.32 -0.09 -4.95
N ASN A 196 -10.32 -0.22 -4.06
CA ASN A 196 -11.01 -1.49 -3.85
C ASN A 196 -11.58 -2.02 -5.16
N GLY A 197 -12.27 -1.15 -5.92
CA GLY A 197 -12.78 -1.49 -7.25
C GLY A 197 -11.67 -1.78 -8.26
N LEU A 198 -10.65 -0.93 -8.35
CA LEU A 198 -9.51 -1.13 -9.25
C LEU A 198 -8.78 -2.47 -8.98
N TYR A 199 -8.60 -2.80 -7.70
CA TYR A 199 -7.77 -3.93 -7.27
C TYR A 199 -8.22 -5.24 -7.89
N ASP A 200 -9.52 -5.48 -8.04
CA ASP A 200 -10.02 -6.75 -8.57
C ASP A 200 -9.84 -6.89 -10.09
N TYR A 201 -9.62 -5.78 -10.81
CA TYR A 201 -9.41 -5.79 -12.27
C TYR A 201 -7.94 -5.85 -12.70
N VAL A 202 -7.01 -5.55 -11.80
CA VAL A 202 -5.58 -5.50 -12.10
C VAL A 202 -4.92 -6.85 -11.80
N SER A 203 -4.34 -7.50 -12.80
CA SER A 203 -3.60 -8.74 -12.62
C SER A 203 -2.15 -8.50 -12.16
N THR A 204 -1.57 -9.44 -11.43
CA THR A 204 -0.11 -9.48 -11.30
C THR A 204 0.51 -9.73 -12.68
N GLY A 205 1.62 -9.06 -12.99
CA GLY A 205 2.23 -9.06 -14.32
C GLY A 205 1.82 -7.88 -15.19
N ALA A 206 0.74 -7.15 -14.85
CA ALA A 206 0.35 -5.93 -15.55
C ALA A 206 1.43 -4.85 -15.40
N THR A 207 1.54 -4.00 -16.43
CA THR A 207 2.49 -2.89 -16.46
C THR A 207 1.84 -1.62 -15.91
N ALA A 208 2.60 -0.88 -15.11
CA ALA A 208 2.25 0.45 -14.64
C ALA A 208 3.21 1.47 -15.24
N TYR A 209 2.67 2.37 -16.07
CA TYR A 209 3.39 3.51 -16.63
C TYR A 209 3.12 4.74 -15.77
N LEU A 210 4.16 5.23 -15.08
CA LEU A 210 4.11 6.49 -14.33
C LEU A 210 4.73 7.57 -15.20
N TYR A 211 3.88 8.38 -15.82
CA TYR A 211 4.34 9.49 -16.67
C TYR A 211 4.85 10.64 -15.83
N ALA A 212 5.81 11.35 -16.40
CA ALA A 212 6.52 12.40 -15.73
C ALA A 212 5.65 13.65 -15.53
N PRO A 213 5.80 14.39 -14.42
CA PRO A 213 5.14 15.68 -14.26
C PRO A 213 5.73 16.71 -15.24
N GLU A 214 5.01 17.78 -15.54
CA GLU A 214 5.53 18.86 -16.42
C GLU A 214 6.92 19.34 -15.97
N GLY A 215 7.81 19.53 -16.94
CA GLY A 215 9.16 20.08 -16.71
C GLY A 215 10.27 19.05 -16.44
N SER A 216 9.97 17.75 -16.35
CA SER A 216 11.02 16.72 -16.31
C SER A 216 11.39 16.30 -17.73
N SER A 217 12.32 17.01 -18.34
CA SER A 217 13.05 16.52 -19.52
C SER A 217 13.82 15.26 -19.11
N THR A 218 13.56 14.14 -19.78
CA THR A 218 14.51 13.03 -19.84
C THR A 218 15.76 13.55 -20.54
N ALA A 219 16.81 13.83 -19.77
CA ALA A 219 18.16 13.95 -20.31
C ALA A 219 18.70 12.56 -20.65
#